data_AF-A0A964MFU7-F1
#
_entry.id   AF-A0A964MFU7-F1
#
_cell.length_a   1.000
_cell.length_b   1.000
_cell.length_c   1.000
_cell.angle_alpha   90.00
_cell.angle_beta   90.00
_cell.angle_gamma   90.00
#
_symmetry.space_group_name_H-M   'P 1'
#
loop_
_entity.id
_entity.type
_entity.pdbx_description
1 polymer ?
#
loop_
_entity_poly.entity_id
_entity_poly.type
_entity_poly.pdbx_seq_one_letter_code
_entity_poly.pdbx_strand_id
1 'polypeptide(L)'
;MGANRISARHRTAASEGFSLIEVLVAMAIFSIGILAVYSMQIHSIRGNTSARGITENITLASAKVEELLAQAYDHADLDVGLHQATVPGGYQSLQWQVSEDCLGGDFQGHKCVQVRVTSVASGLRQKDIRIDFVKSNI
;
A
#
# COMPACT_ATOMS: atom_id res chain seq x y z
N MET A 1 57.42 27.08 -60.34
CA MET A 1 56.09 26.90 -59.73
C MET A 1 56.22 25.94 -58.56
N GLY A 2 56.02 26.43 -57.34
CA GLY A 2 56.24 25.70 -56.09
C GLY A 2 55.04 24.86 -55.66
N ALA A 3 55.30 23.79 -54.92
CA ALA A 3 54.29 23.06 -54.17
C ALA A 3 54.61 23.19 -52.68
N ASN A 4 53.78 24.00 -52.00
CA ASN A 4 53.82 24.29 -50.58
C ASN A 4 53.22 23.09 -49.81
N ARG A 5 54.01 22.43 -48.93
CA ARG A 5 53.49 21.36 -48.07
C ARG A 5 52.96 21.96 -46.78
N ILE A 6 51.64 21.96 -46.65
CA ILE A 6 50.90 22.45 -45.49
C ILE A 6 51.26 21.56 -44.28
N SER A 7 51.93 22.15 -43.28
CA SER A 7 52.22 21.48 -42.02
C SER A 7 50.98 21.47 -41.13
N ALA A 8 50.36 20.31 -40.94
CA ALA A 8 49.24 20.12 -40.03
C ALA A 8 49.74 20.23 -38.59
N ARG A 9 49.50 21.37 -37.93
CA ARG A 9 49.73 21.55 -36.49
C ARG A 9 48.75 20.65 -35.72
N HIS A 10 49.27 19.57 -35.14
CA HIS A 10 48.56 18.77 -34.15
C HIS A 10 48.38 19.65 -32.89
N ARG A 11 47.20 20.24 -32.72
CA ARG A 11 46.80 20.85 -31.44
C ARG A 11 46.49 19.69 -30.51
N THR A 12 47.45 19.29 -29.67
CA THR A 12 47.13 18.57 -28.45
C THR A 12 46.26 19.51 -27.62
N ALA A 13 44.95 19.27 -27.61
CA ALA A 13 44.09 19.88 -26.62
C ALA A 13 44.66 19.48 -25.25
N ALA A 14 45.17 20.44 -24.50
CA ALA A 14 45.63 20.19 -23.14
C ALA A 14 44.44 19.62 -22.36
N SER A 15 44.55 18.36 -21.96
CA SER A 15 43.59 17.72 -21.07
C SER A 15 43.81 18.30 -19.67
N GLU A 16 43.17 19.44 -19.41
CA GLU A 16 43.15 20.07 -18.09
C GLU A 16 42.39 19.16 -17.12
N GLY A 17 43.04 18.84 -15.99
CA GLY A 17 42.42 18.08 -14.90
C GLY A 17 41.56 18.97 -14.01
N PHE A 18 40.59 18.36 -13.32
CA PHE A 18 39.70 19.07 -12.38
C PHE A 18 40.48 19.78 -11.26
N SER A 19 40.08 21.01 -10.95
CA SER A 19 40.62 21.72 -9.79
C SER A 19 40.01 21.19 -8.48
N LEU A 20 40.77 21.23 -7.38
CA LEU A 20 40.28 20.83 -6.04
C LEU A 20 39.01 21.62 -5.66
N ILE A 21 38.95 22.90 -5.99
CA ILE A 21 37.77 23.73 -5.72
C ILE A 21 36.55 23.25 -6.49
N GLU A 22 36.74 22.71 -7.69
CA GLU A 22 35.66 22.22 -8.54
C GLU A 22 35.02 20.97 -7.95
N VAL A 23 35.84 20.04 -7.43
CA VAL A 23 35.36 18.86 -6.70
C VAL A 23 34.64 19.27 -5.41
N LEU A 24 35.17 20.24 -4.66
CA LEU A 24 34.52 20.72 -3.43
C LEU A 24 33.16 21.38 -3.71
N VAL A 25 33.07 22.20 -4.76
CA VAL A 25 31.80 22.80 -5.19
C VAL A 25 30.83 21.72 -5.67
N ALA A 26 31.28 20.74 -6.45
CA ALA A 26 30.47 19.61 -6.90
C ALA A 26 29.93 18.78 -5.71
N MET A 27 30.77 18.50 -4.72
CA MET A 27 30.36 17.81 -3.49
C MET A 27 29.34 18.61 -2.67
N ALA A 28 29.49 19.93 -2.61
CA ALA A 28 28.55 20.80 -1.92
C ALA A 28 27.17 20.76 -2.58
N ILE A 29 27.11 20.91 -3.91
CA ILE A 29 25.87 20.83 -4.69
C ILE A 29 25.25 19.42 -4.57
N PHE A 30 26.08 18.37 -4.68
CA PHE A 30 25.64 16.99 -4.55
C PHE A 30 25.02 16.70 -3.17
N SER A 31 25.62 17.24 -2.11
CA SER A 31 25.13 17.07 -0.74
C SER A 31 23.73 17.69 -0.54
N ILE A 32 23.44 18.81 -1.21
CA ILE A 32 22.08 19.40 -1.21
C ILE A 32 21.10 18.45 -1.92
N GLY A 33 21.51 17.87 -3.05
CA GLY A 33 20.70 16.93 -3.82
C GLY A 33 20.35 15.66 -3.05
N ILE A 34 21.31 15.06 -2.33
CA ILE A 34 21.06 13.80 -1.61
C ILE A 34 20.12 13.96 -0.41
N LEU A 35 20.09 15.14 0.23
CA LEU A 35 19.14 15.45 1.30
C LEU A 35 17.69 15.48 0.78
N ALA A 36 17.47 16.00 -0.43
CA ALA A 36 16.16 15.96 -1.07
C ALA A 36 15.71 14.51 -1.32
N VAL A 37 16.60 13.66 -1.84
CA VAL A 37 16.33 12.23 -2.06
C VAL A 37 16.07 11.50 -0.74
N TYR A 38 16.81 11.83 0.33
CA TYR A 38 16.59 11.24 1.65
C TYR A 38 15.17 11.48 2.16
N SER A 39 14.64 12.70 1.97
CA SER A 39 13.24 12.99 2.31
C SER A 39 12.28 12.10 1.52
N MET A 40 12.51 11.89 0.22
CA MET A 40 11.70 10.98 -0.61
C MET A 40 11.74 9.54 -0.09
N GLN A 41 12.91 9.03 0.32
CA GLN A 41 13.03 7.67 0.85
C GLN A 41 12.13 7.45 2.07
N ILE A 42 12.09 8.40 3.00
CA ILE A 42 11.22 8.32 4.18
C ILE A 42 9.74 8.24 3.77
N HIS A 43 9.32 9.09 2.83
CA HIS A 43 7.94 9.10 2.33
C HIS A 43 7.58 7.78 1.64
N SER A 44 8.47 7.24 0.81
CA SER A 44 8.27 5.96 0.13
C SER A 44 8.15 4.79 1.11
N ILE A 45 8.98 4.76 2.16
CA ILE A 45 8.91 3.72 3.19
C ILE A 45 7.56 3.78 3.91
N ARG A 46 7.16 4.97 4.39
CA ARG A 46 5.88 5.16 5.09
C ARG A 46 4.69 4.81 4.20
N GLY A 47 4.71 5.26 2.95
CA GLY A 47 3.68 4.96 1.96
C GLY A 47 3.56 3.46 1.70
N ASN A 48 4.69 2.77 1.50
CA ASN A 48 4.71 1.34 1.24
C ASN A 48 4.24 0.52 2.46
N THR A 49 4.67 0.88 3.67
CA THR A 49 4.19 0.22 4.90
C THR A 49 2.68 0.40 5.09
N SER A 50 2.15 1.60 4.81
CA SER A 50 0.70 1.85 4.89
C SER A 50 -0.07 1.05 3.83
N ALA A 51 0.40 1.05 2.58
CA ALA A 51 -0.21 0.30 1.50
C ALA A 51 -0.23 -1.21 1.81
N ARG A 52 0.89 -1.75 2.34
CA ARG A 52 0.97 -3.14 2.76
C ARG A 52 -0.08 -3.50 3.81
N GLY A 53 -0.23 -2.69 4.86
CA GLY A 53 -1.24 -2.95 5.90
C GLY A 53 -2.68 -2.88 5.39
N ILE A 54 -2.97 -1.97 4.45
CA ILE A 54 -4.26 -1.92 3.77
C ILE A 54 -4.50 -3.20 2.97
N THR A 55 -3.52 -3.65 2.19
CA THR A 55 -3.62 -4.90 1.42
C THR A 55 -3.84 -6.10 2.34
N GLU A 56 -3.11 -6.21 3.45
CA GLU A 56 -3.29 -7.27 4.44
C GLU A 56 -4.71 -7.27 5.04
N ASN A 57 -5.25 -6.09 5.37
CA ASN A 57 -6.63 -5.97 5.87
C ASN A 57 -7.67 -6.37 4.82
N ILE A 58 -7.48 -6.00 3.56
CA ILE A 58 -8.39 -6.37 2.45
C ILE A 58 -8.36 -7.88 2.23
N THR A 59 -7.18 -8.48 2.21
CA THR A 59 -7.03 -9.94 2.07
C THR A 59 -7.75 -10.66 3.20
N LEU A 60 -7.59 -10.20 4.46
CA LEU A 60 -8.28 -10.79 5.60
C LEU A 60 -9.81 -10.65 5.51
N ALA A 61 -10.31 -9.47 5.18
CA ALA A 61 -11.74 -9.23 5.02
C ALA A 61 -12.33 -10.11 3.91
N SER A 62 -11.63 -10.20 2.77
CA SER A 62 -12.07 -10.99 1.61
C SER A 62 -12.10 -12.48 1.94
N ALA A 63 -11.07 -13.00 2.61
CA ALA A 63 -11.03 -14.39 3.06
C ALA A 63 -12.21 -14.73 3.98
N LYS A 64 -12.55 -13.86 4.94
CA LYS A 64 -13.71 -14.09 5.82
C LYS A 64 -15.03 -14.00 5.05
N VAL A 65 -15.15 -13.10 4.08
CA VAL A 65 -16.34 -13.02 3.20
C VAL A 65 -16.50 -14.33 2.41
N GLU A 66 -15.44 -14.83 1.79
CA GLU A 66 -15.45 -16.10 1.05
C GLU A 66 -15.86 -17.28 1.96
N GLU A 67 -15.31 -17.33 3.17
CA GLU A 67 -15.66 -18.34 4.17
C GLU A 67 -17.15 -18.28 4.51
N LEU A 68 -17.68 -17.10 4.85
CA LEU A 68 -19.09 -16.92 5.21
C LEU A 68 -20.05 -17.16 4.02
N LEU A 69 -19.62 -16.83 2.79
CA LEU A 69 -20.36 -17.15 1.58
C LEU A 69 -20.46 -18.66 1.35
N ALA A 70 -19.42 -19.42 1.68
CA ALA A 70 -19.40 -20.89 1.57
C ALA A 70 -20.25 -21.60 2.63
N GLN A 71 -20.57 -20.94 3.76
CA GLN A 71 -21.41 -21.53 4.80
C GLN A 71 -22.88 -21.70 4.38
N ALA A 72 -23.56 -22.64 5.02
CA ALA A 72 -25.01 -22.81 4.91
C ALA A 72 -25.75 -21.62 5.54
N TYR A 73 -26.98 -21.34 5.08
CA TYR A 73 -27.76 -20.18 5.54
C TYR A 73 -28.02 -20.17 7.07
N ASP A 74 -28.14 -21.36 7.65
CA ASP A 74 -28.42 -21.65 9.06
C ASP A 74 -27.17 -21.88 9.91
N HIS A 75 -25.97 -21.63 9.36
CA HIS A 75 -24.72 -21.77 10.11
C HIS A 75 -24.62 -20.73 11.23
N ALA A 76 -24.06 -21.11 12.39
CA ALA A 76 -23.97 -20.26 13.58
C ALA A 76 -23.23 -18.93 13.36
N ASP A 77 -22.17 -18.93 12.54
CA ASP A 77 -21.47 -17.69 12.13
C ASP A 77 -22.37 -16.71 11.35
N LEU A 78 -23.53 -17.15 10.87
CA LEU A 78 -24.54 -16.33 10.20
C LEU A 78 -25.76 -16.09 11.09
N ASP A 79 -25.70 -16.34 12.38
CA ASP A 79 -26.74 -15.95 13.32
C ASP A 79 -26.78 -14.42 13.47
N VAL A 80 -27.97 -13.86 13.67
CA VAL A 80 -28.14 -12.41 13.83
C VAL A 80 -27.35 -11.92 15.05
N GLY A 81 -26.51 -10.92 14.83
CA GLY A 81 -25.69 -10.36 15.90
C GLY A 81 -24.30 -9.94 15.47
N LEU A 82 -23.54 -9.47 16.45
CA LEU A 82 -22.12 -9.13 16.29
C LEU A 82 -21.28 -10.37 16.59
N HIS A 83 -20.42 -10.71 15.66
CA HIS A 83 -19.45 -11.79 15.78
C HIS A 83 -18.04 -11.22 15.65
N GLN A 84 -17.08 -11.88 16.29
CA GLN A 84 -15.69 -11.45 16.30
C GLN A 84 -14.78 -12.66 16.23
N ALA A 85 -13.63 -12.49 15.57
CA ALA A 85 -12.58 -13.49 15.54
C ALA A 85 -11.23 -12.88 15.89
N THR A 86 -10.43 -13.62 16.63
CA THR A 86 -9.07 -13.24 16.97
C THR A 86 -8.17 -13.45 15.77
N VAL A 87 -7.49 -12.40 15.34
CA VAL A 87 -6.54 -12.46 14.23
C VAL A 87 -5.13 -12.72 14.78
N PRO A 88 -4.40 -13.73 14.27
CA PRO A 88 -3.01 -13.94 14.63
C PRO A 88 -2.18 -12.67 14.40
N GLY A 89 -1.37 -12.29 15.39
CA GLY A 89 -0.51 -11.09 15.32
C GLY A 89 -1.01 -9.89 16.12
N GLY A 90 -2.29 -9.83 16.50
CA GLY A 90 -2.81 -8.89 17.51
C GLY A 90 -2.87 -7.41 17.11
N TYR A 91 -2.42 -7.04 15.92
CA TYR A 91 -2.54 -5.67 15.38
C TYR A 91 -3.81 -5.47 14.53
N GLN A 92 -4.55 -6.54 14.27
CA GLN A 92 -5.80 -6.57 13.51
C GLN A 92 -6.95 -7.04 14.39
N SER A 93 -8.14 -6.53 14.11
CA SER A 93 -9.40 -6.98 14.68
C SER A 93 -10.38 -7.28 13.55
N LEU A 94 -11.00 -8.46 13.61
CA LEU A 94 -11.98 -8.91 12.64
C LEU A 94 -13.32 -9.08 13.35
N GLN A 95 -14.34 -8.41 12.83
CA GLN A 95 -15.70 -8.52 13.30
C GLN A 95 -16.66 -8.54 12.12
N TRP A 96 -17.78 -9.25 12.26
CA TRP A 96 -18.86 -9.19 11.29
C TRP A 96 -20.20 -9.05 11.99
N GLN A 97 -21.07 -8.23 11.41
CA GLN A 97 -22.41 -8.01 11.89
C GLN A 97 -23.38 -8.66 10.93
N VAL A 98 -24.28 -9.47 11.46
CA VAL A 98 -25.37 -10.08 10.71
C VAL A 98 -26.67 -9.40 11.11
N SER A 99 -27.50 -9.12 10.10
CA SER A 99 -28.86 -8.58 10.24
C SER A 99 -29.77 -9.28 9.23
N GLU A 100 -31.04 -9.46 9.57
CA GLU A 100 -32.05 -10.02 8.66
C GLU A 100 -32.79 -8.92 7.91
N ASP A 101 -33.25 -9.24 6.70
CA ASP A 101 -34.19 -8.45 5.89
C ASP A 101 -33.80 -6.97 5.72
N CYS A 102 -32.50 -6.69 5.61
CA CYS A 102 -31.97 -5.32 5.60
C CYS A 102 -32.26 -4.51 4.32
N LEU A 103 -32.91 -5.12 3.32
CA LEU A 103 -33.15 -4.52 2.00
C LEU A 103 -34.55 -3.88 1.88
N GLY A 104 -35.30 -3.83 2.98
CA GLY A 104 -36.67 -3.30 3.04
C GLY A 104 -37.73 -4.40 3.10
N GLY A 105 -38.93 -4.05 3.57
CA GLY A 105 -39.98 -5.02 3.93
C GLY A 105 -40.53 -5.86 2.78
N ASP A 106 -40.26 -5.48 1.53
CA ASP A 106 -40.69 -6.20 0.33
C ASP A 106 -39.76 -7.38 -0.01
N PHE A 107 -38.56 -7.42 0.57
CA PHE A 107 -37.57 -8.48 0.37
C PHE A 107 -37.34 -9.18 1.71
N GLN A 108 -37.79 -10.43 1.82
CA GLN A 108 -37.60 -11.27 3.01
C GLN A 108 -36.82 -12.54 2.68
N GLY A 109 -36.21 -13.14 3.69
CA GLY A 109 -35.49 -14.42 3.57
C GLY A 109 -34.02 -14.24 3.19
N HIS A 110 -33.44 -13.09 3.53
CA HIS A 110 -32.02 -12.84 3.33
C HIS A 110 -31.37 -12.27 4.60
N LYS A 111 -30.10 -12.59 4.75
CA LYS A 111 -29.21 -12.02 5.75
C LYS A 111 -28.26 -11.05 5.09
N CYS A 112 -28.04 -9.92 5.73
CA CYS A 112 -27.03 -8.95 5.35
C CYS A 112 -25.88 -9.03 6.32
N VAL A 113 -24.69 -9.21 5.76
CA VAL A 113 -23.46 -9.43 6.52
C VAL A 113 -22.51 -8.29 6.21
N GLN A 114 -22.14 -7.55 7.25
CA GLN A 114 -21.13 -6.49 7.19
C GLN A 114 -19.86 -7.00 7.87
N VAL A 115 -18.84 -7.32 7.08
CA VAL A 115 -17.51 -7.70 7.58
C VAL A 115 -16.67 -6.44 7.74
N ARG A 116 -16.02 -6.29 8.90
CA ARG A 116 -15.11 -5.18 9.18
C ARG A 116 -13.78 -5.66 9.74
N VAL A 117 -12.70 -5.17 9.14
CA VAL A 117 -11.34 -5.30 9.65
C VAL A 117 -10.82 -3.93 10.06
N THR A 118 -10.33 -3.80 11.29
CA THR A 118 -9.60 -2.61 11.73
C THR A 118 -8.21 -3.01 12.21
N SER A 119 -7.20 -2.19 11.91
CA SER A 119 -5.83 -2.47 12.32
C SER A 119 -5.14 -1.24 12.92
N VAL A 120 -4.21 -1.51 13.84
CA VAL A 120 -3.35 -0.51 14.47
C VAL A 120 -1.91 -0.89 14.19
N ALA A 121 -1.22 -0.12 13.35
CA ALA A 121 0.19 -0.32 13.05
C ALA A 121 1.01 0.79 13.72
N SER A 122 2.00 0.41 14.55
CA SER A 122 2.88 1.37 15.24
C SER A 122 2.12 2.44 16.04
N GLY A 123 1.00 2.09 16.66
CA GLY A 123 0.15 3.01 17.45
C GLY A 123 -0.77 3.90 16.62
N LEU A 124 -0.70 3.84 15.28
CA LEU A 124 -1.59 4.58 14.38
C LEU A 124 -2.68 3.66 13.83
N ARG A 125 -3.93 4.13 13.87
CA ARG A 125 -5.05 3.44 13.21
C ARG A 125 -4.85 3.49 11.70
N GLN A 126 -4.83 2.34 11.05
CA GLN A 126 -4.86 2.27 9.59
C GLN A 126 -6.30 2.43 9.09
N LYS A 127 -6.48 2.45 7.76
CA LYS A 127 -7.82 2.52 7.16
C LYS A 127 -8.63 1.26 7.52
N ASP A 128 -9.84 1.51 8.01
CA ASP A 128 -10.84 0.46 8.25
C ASP A 128 -11.32 -0.09 6.89
N ILE A 129 -11.36 -1.42 6.78
CA ILE A 129 -11.93 -2.11 5.62
C ILE A 129 -13.30 -2.63 6.01
N ARG A 130 -14.30 -2.36 5.16
CA ARG A 130 -15.65 -2.90 5.28
C ARG A 130 -16.05 -3.54 3.95
N ILE A 131 -16.55 -4.77 4.01
CA ILE A 131 -17.14 -5.48 2.87
C ILE A 131 -18.52 -5.96 3.29
N ASP A 132 -19.53 -5.62 2.50
CA ASP A 132 -20.92 -5.94 2.76
C ASP A 132 -21.43 -6.89 1.68
N PHE A 133 -22.16 -7.93 2.08
CA PHE A 133 -22.80 -8.85 1.15
C PHE A 133 -24.14 -9.34 1.69
N VAL A 134 -24.95 -9.91 0.78
CA VAL A 134 -26.26 -10.47 1.09
C VAL A 134 -26.19 -11.98 0.87
N LYS A 135 -26.71 -12.75 1.84
CA LYS A 135 -26.85 -14.20 1.79
C LYS A 135 -28.34 -14.53 1.74
N SER A 136 -28.78 -15.14 0.66
CA SER A 136 -30.16 -15.62 0.49
C SER A 136 -30.32 -17.04 1.03
N ASN A 137 -31.51 -17.35 1.53
CA ASN A 137 -31.94 -18.72 1.80
C ASN A 137 -32.37 -19.38 0.47
N ILE A 138 -31.46 -20.13 -0.18
CA ILE A 138 -31.75 -20.89 -1.41
C ILE A 138 -31.92 -22.37 -1.12
#